data_AF-A0A9E5VYT0-F1
#
_entry.id   AF-A0A9E5VYT0-F1
#
_cell.length_a   1.000
_cell.length_b   1.000
_cell.length_c   1.000
_cell.angle_alpha   90.00
_cell.angle_beta   90.00
_cell.angle_gamma   90.00
#
_symmetry.space_group_name_H-M   'P 1'
#
loop_
_entity.id
_entity.type
_entity.pdbx_description
1 polymer ?
#
loop_
_entity_poly.entity_id
_entity_poly.type
_entity_poly.pdbx_seq_one_letter_code
_entity_poly.pdbx_strand_id
1 'polypeptide(L)' 'MEFFNSAVDVLQTLVIALGAGLGIWGAINLLEGYGNDNPGAKSQGMKQLMAGGGVALVGLVLVPLLSGLFG' A
#
# COMPACT_ATOMS: atom_id res chain seq x y z
N MET A 1 -9.15 -5.22 26.25
CA MET A 1 -8.43 -5.19 24.96
C MET A 1 -8.46 -3.83 24.24
N GLU A 2 -8.83 -2.73 24.92
CA GLU A 2 -8.98 -1.41 24.27
C GLU A 2 -7.68 -0.89 23.65
N PHE A 3 -6.55 -1.07 24.33
CA PHE A 3 -5.22 -0.71 23.80
C PHE A 3 -4.90 -1.42 22.48
N PHE A 4 -5.15 -2.73 22.39
CA PHE A 4 -4.87 -3.51 21.18
C PHE A 4 -5.74 -3.09 20.01
N ASN A 5 -7.04 -2.87 20.25
CA ASN A 5 -7.95 -2.38 19.21
C ASN A 5 -7.49 -1.00 18.69
N SER A 6 -7.12 -0.09 19.59
CA SER A 6 -6.60 1.22 19.20
C SER A 6 -5.30 1.12 18.38
N ALA A 7 -4.39 0.22 18.76
CA ALA A 7 -3.16 -0.02 18.01
C ALA A 7 -3.42 -0.59 16.61
N VAL A 8 -4.42 -1.49 16.47
CA VAL A 8 -4.82 -2.05 15.18
C VAL A 8 -5.42 -0.98 14.28
N ASP A 9 -6.25 -0.07 14.80
CA ASP A 9 -6.85 1.02 14.02
C ASP A 9 -5.78 1.99 13.48
N VAL A 10 -4.78 2.34 14.31
CA VAL A 10 -3.64 3.16 13.89
C VAL A 10 -2.83 2.43 12.82
N LEU A 11 -2.52 1.15 13.04
CA LEU A 11 -1.78 0.33 12.08
C LEU A 11 -2.51 0.25 10.73
N GLN A 12 -3.82 0.02 10.75
CA GLN A 12 -4.64 -0.06 9.54
C GLN A 12 -4.52 1.24 8.73
N THR A 13 -4.69 2.38 9.41
CA THR A 13 -4.60 3.70 8.78
C THR A 13 -3.24 3.91 8.13
N LEU A 14 -2.15 3.59 8.83
CA LEU A 14 -0.79 3.75 8.32
C LEU A 14 -0.50 2.84 7.13
N VAL A 15 -0.91 1.57 7.19
CA VAL A 15 -0.68 0.61 6.11
C VAL A 15 -1.43 1.03 4.84
N ILE A 16 -2.69 1.47 4.96
CA ILE A 16 -3.46 1.97 3.82
C ILE A 16 -2.79 3.22 3.23
N ALA A 17 -2.37 4.16 4.06
CA ALA A 17 -1.72 5.39 3.61
C ALA A 17 -0.38 5.10 2.88
N LEU A 18 0.44 4.20 3.42
CA LEU A 18 1.70 3.78 2.78
C LEU A 18 1.46 3.04 1.47
N GLY A 19 0.47 2.14 1.42
CA GLY A 19 0.10 1.43 0.20
C GLY A 19 -0.40 2.38 -0.90
N ALA A 20 -1.27 3.32 -0.55
CA ALA A 20 -1.75 4.35 -1.48
C ALA A 20 -0.60 5.25 -1.97
N GLY A 21 0.27 5.70 -1.06
CA GLY A 21 1.43 6.52 -1.40
C GLY A 21 2.39 5.82 -2.37
N LEU A 22 2.74 4.56 -2.11
CA LEU A 22 3.57 3.76 -3.00
C LEU A 22 2.88 3.50 -4.35
N GLY A 23 1.56 3.29 -4.34
CA GLY A 23 0.76 3.09 -5.55
C GLY A 23 0.78 4.33 -6.46
N ILE A 24 0.57 5.51 -5.89
CA ILE A 24 0.66 6.80 -6.60
C ILE A 24 2.07 7.01 -7.15
N TRP A 25 3.10 6.76 -6.34
CA TRP A 25 4.49 6.88 -6.78
C TRP A 25 4.81 5.93 -7.96
N GLY A 26 4.29 4.69 -7.91
CA GLY A 26 4.40 3.75 -9.02
C GLY A 26 3.71 4.22 -10.29
N ALA A 27 2.52 4.81 -10.18
CA ALA A 27 1.81 5.39 -11.32
C ALA A 27 2.59 6.55 -11.94
N ILE A 28 3.18 7.44 -11.14
CA ILE A 28 4.03 8.54 -11.62
C ILE A 28 5.22 7.99 -12.41
N ASN A 29 5.97 7.06 -11.82
CA ASN A 29 7.12 6.44 -12.49
C ASN A 29 6.74 5.71 -13.79
N LEU A 30 5.54 5.12 -13.83
CA LEU A 30 5.02 4.48 -15.03
C LEU A 30 4.72 5.50 -16.12
N LEU A 31 4.05 6.61 -15.78
CA LEU A 31 3.75 7.70 -16.71
C LEU A 31 5.01 8.38 -17.24
N GLU A 32 5.99 8.65 -16.37
CA GLU A 32 7.32 9.15 -16.76
C GLU A 32 8.03 8.15 -17.70
N GLY A 33 7.90 6.85 -17.42
CA GLY A 33 8.44 5.79 -18.27
C GLY A 33 7.78 5.73 -19.65
N TYR A 34 6.48 6.00 -19.76
CA TYR A 34 5.81 6.14 -21.06
C TYR A 34 6.22 7.41 -21.79
N GLY A 35 6.34 8.54 -21.09
CA GLY A 35 6.76 9.81 -21.69
C GLY A 35 8.20 9.80 -22.21
N ASN A 36 9.10 9.13 -21.49
CA ASN A 36 10.52 9.00 -21.87
C ASN A 36 10.83 7.71 -22.67
N ASP A 37 9.81 6.94 -23.03
CA ASP A 37 9.90 5.58 -23.62
C ASP A 37 11.00 4.70 -23.00
N ASN A 38 11.10 4.73 -21.67
CA ASN A 38 12.13 4.01 -20.93
C ASN A 38 11.55 2.71 -20.34
N PRO A 39 11.91 1.52 -20.85
CA PRO A 39 11.40 0.25 -20.35
C PRO A 39 11.71 0.01 -18.86
N GLY A 40 12.84 0.54 -18.37
CA GLY A 40 13.23 0.43 -16.97
C GLY A 40 12.25 1.16 -16.05
N ALA A 41 11.92 2.42 -16.37
CA ALA A 41 10.95 3.21 -15.61
C ALA A 41 9.55 2.60 -15.67
N LYS A 42 9.12 2.07 -16.83
CA LYS A 42 7.83 1.36 -16.96
C LYS A 42 7.76 0.14 -16.03
N SER A 43 8.80 -0.70 -16.04
CA SER A 43 8.86 -1.89 -15.19
C SER A 43 8.84 -1.53 -13.70
N GLN A 44 9.60 -0.51 -13.30
CA GLN A 44 9.65 -0.08 -11.90
C GLN A 44 8.33 0.54 -11.45
N GLY A 45 7.72 1.41 -12.26
CA GLY A 45 6.42 2.00 -11.97
C GLY A 45 5.33 0.95 -11.77
N MET A 46 5.29 -0.07 -12.65
CA MET A 46 4.34 -1.19 -12.50
C MET A 46 4.56 -1.99 -11.21
N LYS A 47 5.82 -2.30 -10.85
CA LYS A 47 6.12 -3.03 -9.61
C LYS A 47 5.69 -2.26 -8.37
N GLN A 48 5.95 -0.95 -8.34
CA GLN A 48 5.55 -0.09 -7.23
C GLN A 48 4.04 0.08 -7.15
N LEU A 49 3.35 0.19 -8.29
CA LEU A 49 1.89 0.24 -8.34
C LEU A 49 1.27 -1.04 -7.76
N MET A 50 1.76 -2.20 -8.21
CA MET A 50 1.30 -3.50 -7.72
C MET A 50 1.62 -3.70 -6.23
N ALA A 51 2.83 -3.33 -5.81
CA ALA A 51 3.20 -3.38 -4.39
C ALA A 51 2.32 -2.45 -3.54
N GLY A 52 2.04 -1.23 -4.02
CA GLY A 52 1.21 -0.25 -3.32
C GLY A 52 -0.23 -0.73 -3.17
N GLY A 53 -0.80 -1.26 -4.25
CA GLY A 53 -2.13 -1.89 -4.23
C GLY A 53 -2.17 -3.08 -3.26
N GLY A 54 -1.15 -3.94 -3.28
CA GLY A 54 -1.04 -5.07 -2.36
C GLY A 54 -1.00 -4.63 -0.89
N VAL A 55 -0.18 -3.64 -0.55
CA VAL A 55 -0.08 -3.11 0.82
C VAL A 55 -1.40 -2.46 1.26
N ALA A 56 -2.05 -1.69 0.39
CA ALA A 56 -3.35 -1.09 0.69
C ALA A 56 -4.43 -2.15 0.96
N LEU A 57 -4.46 -3.22 0.15
CA LEU A 57 -5.38 -4.35 0.35
C LEU A 57 -5.12 -5.08 1.67
N VAL A 58 -3.86 -5.26 2.07
CA VAL A 58 -3.50 -5.83 3.38
C VAL A 58 -4.06 -4.94 4.51
N GLY A 59 -3.91 -3.62 4.40
CA GLY A 59 -4.47 -2.66 5.36
C GLY A 59 -6.00 -2.71 5.45
N LEU A 60 -6.68 -2.89 4.32
CA LEU A 60 -8.15 -2.95 4.28
C LEU A 60 -8.72 -4.27 4.79
N VAL A 61 -8.05 -5.40 4.51
CA VAL A 61 -8.62 -6.73 4.71
C VAL A 61 -7.97 -7.49 5.87
N LEU A 62 -6.64 -7.47 5.99
CA LEU A 62 -5.93 -8.32 6.94
C LEU A 62 -5.68 -7.64 8.28
N VAL A 63 -5.36 -6.34 8.29
CA VAL A 63 -5.08 -5.62 9.54
C VAL A 63 -6.27 -5.63 10.52
N PRO A 64 -7.54 -5.44 10.10
CA PRO A 64 -8.69 -5.50 11.01
C PRO A 64 -8.88 -6.86 11.69
N LEU A 65 -8.43 -7.96 11.05
CA LEU A 65 -8.55 -9.31 11.60
C LEU A 65 -7.65 -9.50 12.83
N LEU A 66 -6.63 -8.67 13.01
CA LEU A 66 -5.75 -8.72 14.18
C LEU A 66 -6.52 -8.41 15.47
N SER A 67 -7.52 -7.52 15.43
CA SER A 67 -8.38 -7.23 16.59
C SER A 67 -9.16 -8.46 17.06
N GLY A 68 -9.52 -9.37 16.15
CA GLY A 68 -10.19 -10.64 16.50
C GLY A 68 -9.26 -11.74 17.00
N LEU A 69 -7.96 -11.65 16.69
CA LEU A 69 -6.93 -12.59 17.15
C LEU A 69 -6.44 -12.25 18.56
N PHE A 70 -6.40 -10.96 18.90
CA PHE A 70 -5.97 -10.44 20.19
C PHE A 70 -7.14 -9.95 21.05
N GLY A 71 -8.34 -10.54 20.85
CA GLY A 71 -9.58 -10.23 21.58
C GLY A 71 -9.80 -11.12 22.78
#